data_AF-A0A965QUV6-F1
#
_entry.id   AF-A0A965QUV6-F1
#
_cell.length_a   1.000
_cell.length_b   1.000
_cell.length_c   1.000
_cell.angle_alpha   90.00
_cell.angle_beta   90.00
_cell.angle_gamma   90.00
#
_symmetry.space_group_name_H-M   'P 1'
#
loop_
_entity.id
_entity.type
_entity.pdbx_description
1 polymer ?
#
loop_
_entity_poly.entity_id
_entity_poly.type
_entity_poly.pdbx_seq_one_letter_code
_entity_poly.pdbx_strand_id
1 'polypeptide(L)'
;MQSTIARGAEVIFVPGDTTVMSVLDSIIATAAKAGVPVFTVNPGKPDRGTLFDVGFDFREVGLLAGRVAGDLLDGRDPATIPIGET
;
A
#
# COMPACT_ATOMS: atom_id res chain seq x y z
N MET A 1 16.24 -6.46 -6.17
CA MET A 1 15.23 -6.73 -7.21
C MET A 1 15.81 -7.49 -8.41
N GLN A 2 16.80 -6.96 -9.16
CA GLN A 2 17.44 -7.71 -10.26
C GLN A 2 17.99 -9.08 -9.84
N SER A 3 18.73 -9.14 -8.71
CA SER A 3 19.19 -10.42 -8.14
C SER A 3 18.02 -11.35 -7.76
N THR A 4 16.91 -10.80 -7.28
CA THR A 4 15.70 -11.56 -6.92
C THR A 4 15.09 -12.24 -8.16
N ILE A 5 14.93 -11.48 -9.26
CA ILE A 5 14.46 -12.00 -10.55
C ILE A 5 15.45 -13.03 -11.10
N ALA A 6 16.76 -12.74 -11.08
CA ALA A 6 17.79 -13.65 -11.57
C ALA A 6 17.83 -14.99 -10.81
N ARG A 7 17.31 -15.03 -9.58
CA ARG A 7 17.18 -16.23 -8.75
C ARG A 7 15.87 -16.99 -8.99
N GLY A 8 15.07 -16.60 -9.99
CA GLY A 8 13.87 -17.32 -10.41
C GLY A 8 12.57 -16.80 -9.79
N ALA A 9 12.53 -15.55 -9.29
CA ALA A 9 11.26 -14.97 -8.86
C ALA A 9 10.34 -14.71 -10.06
N GLU A 10 9.16 -15.32 -10.05
CA GLU A 10 8.16 -15.22 -11.12
C GLU A 10 7.15 -14.09 -10.92
N VAL A 11 7.13 -13.51 -9.71
CA VAL A 11 6.24 -12.39 -9.35
C VAL A 11 6.86 -11.54 -8.26
N ILE A 12 6.53 -10.25 -8.24
CA ILE A 12 6.89 -9.32 -7.16
C ILE A 12 5.63 -8.91 -6.41
N PHE A 13 5.61 -9.21 -5.11
CA PHE A 13 4.61 -8.69 -4.18
C PHE A 13 5.19 -7.51 -3.40
N VAL A 14 4.48 -6.38 -3.40
CA VAL A 14 4.83 -5.22 -2.57
C VAL A 14 3.82 -5.08 -1.43
N PRO A 15 4.19 -5.45 -0.20
CA PRO A 15 3.34 -5.25 0.97
C PRO A 15 3.26 -3.77 1.36
N GLY A 16 2.56 -3.49 2.47
CA GLY A 16 2.52 -2.15 3.06
C GLY A 16 3.87 -1.79 3.67
N ASP A 17 4.75 -1.20 2.86
CA ASP A 17 6.08 -0.76 3.27
C ASP A 17 6.34 0.64 2.74
N THR A 18 6.47 1.60 3.66
CA THR A 18 6.66 3.03 3.34
C THR A 18 7.98 3.31 2.64
N THR A 19 9.01 2.51 2.88
CA THR A 19 10.30 2.63 2.20
C THR A 19 10.17 2.21 0.75
N VAL A 20 9.55 1.05 0.50
CA VAL A 20 9.35 0.50 -0.85
C VAL A 20 8.40 1.37 -1.67
N MET A 21 7.37 1.94 -1.05
CA MET A 21 6.42 2.85 -1.72
C MET A 21 7.11 4.05 -2.38
N SER A 22 8.19 4.58 -1.79
CA SER A 22 8.94 5.72 -2.36
C SER A 22 9.64 5.39 -3.68
N VAL A 23 9.87 4.11 -3.97
CA VAL A 23 10.59 3.61 -5.16
C VAL A 23 9.74 2.67 -6.01
N LEU A 24 8.43 2.62 -5.77
CA LEU A 24 7.52 1.65 -6.38
C LEU A 24 7.53 1.72 -7.91
N ASP A 25 7.53 2.92 -8.49
CA ASP A 25 7.54 3.09 -9.95
C ASP A 25 8.82 2.50 -10.59
N SER A 26 9.96 2.60 -9.90
CA SER A 26 11.23 2.01 -10.34
C SER A 26 11.19 0.48 -10.28
N ILE A 27 10.55 -0.08 -9.26
CA ILE A 27 10.31 -1.53 -9.13
C ILE A 27 9.44 -2.01 -10.28
N ILE A 28 8.31 -1.34 -10.54
CA ILE A 28 7.39 -1.68 -11.62
C ILE A 28 8.09 -1.61 -12.97
N ALA A 29 8.83 -0.53 -13.25
CA ALA A 29 9.56 -0.37 -14.50
C ALA A 29 10.65 -1.45 -14.70
N THR A 30 11.34 -1.85 -13.63
CA THR A 30 12.36 -2.91 -13.70
C THR A 30 11.72 -4.29 -13.92
N ALA A 31 10.56 -4.53 -13.30
CA ALA A 31 9.82 -5.79 -13.39
C ALA A 31 9.23 -5.98 -14.79
N ALA A 32 8.66 -4.89 -15.33
CA ALA A 32 8.13 -4.85 -16.69
C ALA A 32 9.20 -5.21 -17.74
N LYS A 33 10.43 -4.69 -17.59
CA LYS A 33 11.56 -5.05 -18.47
C LYS A 33 11.92 -6.53 -18.43
N ALA A 34 11.66 -7.20 -17.31
CA ALA A 34 11.90 -8.63 -17.13
C ALA A 34 10.67 -9.51 -17.43
N GLY A 35 9.53 -8.91 -17.80
CA GLY A 35 8.27 -9.64 -17.97
C GLY A 35 7.70 -10.24 -16.67
N VAL A 36 8.13 -9.75 -15.51
CA VAL A 36 7.70 -10.25 -14.20
C VAL A 36 6.54 -9.38 -13.70
N PRO A 37 5.34 -9.94 -13.43
CA PRO A 37 4.22 -9.17 -12.90
C PRO A 37 4.48 -8.63 -11.48
N VAL A 38 3.86 -7.49 -11.17
CA VAL A 38 3.88 -6.86 -9.84
C VAL A 38 2.46 -6.72 -9.33
N PHE A 39 2.20 -7.04 -8.06
CA PHE A 39 0.96 -6.66 -7.37
C PHE A 39 1.26 -6.09 -5.99
N THR A 40 0.35 -5.25 -5.47
CA THR A 40 0.56 -4.55 -4.20
C THR A 40 -0.71 -4.39 -3.38
N VAL A 41 -0.53 -4.13 -2.08
CA VAL A 41 -1.60 -3.70 -1.17
C VAL A 41 -1.85 -2.19 -1.16
N ASN A 42 -1.19 -1.45 -2.05
CA ASN A 42 -1.33 0.01 -2.13
C ASN A 42 -1.92 0.43 -3.48
N PRO A 43 -3.27 0.49 -3.59
CA PRO A 43 -3.96 0.87 -4.81
C PRO A 43 -3.45 2.19 -5.39
N GLY A 44 -3.01 2.13 -6.64
CA GLY A 44 -2.55 3.29 -7.41
C GLY A 44 -3.54 3.69 -8.50
N LYS A 45 -3.06 4.54 -9.43
CA LYS A 45 -3.77 4.76 -10.69
C LYS A 45 -3.80 3.46 -11.50
N PRO A 46 -4.89 3.18 -12.25
CA PRO A 46 -4.99 1.97 -13.06
C PRO A 46 -3.87 1.77 -14.10
N ASP A 47 -3.22 2.86 -14.52
CA ASP A 47 -2.16 2.87 -15.54
C ASP A 47 -0.74 2.77 -14.95
N ARG A 48 -0.58 2.57 -13.63
CA ARG A 48 0.74 2.52 -12.97
C ARG A 48 1.59 1.31 -13.40
N GLY A 49 0.98 0.27 -13.99
CA GLY A 49 1.70 -0.88 -14.55
C GLY A 49 1.83 -2.07 -13.60
N THR A 50 1.11 -2.08 -12.48
CA THR A 50 0.88 -3.31 -11.70
C THR A 50 -0.12 -4.22 -12.42
N LEU A 51 -0.05 -5.53 -12.15
CA LEU A 51 -1.01 -6.51 -12.65
C LEU A 51 -2.38 -6.30 -11.99
N PHE A 52 -2.37 -6.10 -10.68
CA PHE A 52 -3.52 -5.68 -9.88
C PHE A 52 -3.03 -5.10 -8.54
N ASP A 53 -3.90 -4.34 -7.88
CA ASP A 53 -3.70 -3.89 -6.51
C ASP A 53 -4.90 -4.32 -5.67
N VAL A 54 -4.66 -4.81 -4.44
CA VAL A 54 -5.72 -5.17 -3.48
C VAL A 54 -5.33 -4.67 -2.11
N GLY A 55 -5.95 -3.57 -1.67
CA GLY A 55 -5.74 -3.01 -0.35
C GLY A 55 -6.73 -1.88 -0.05
N PHE A 56 -6.44 -1.12 1.01
CA PHE A 56 -7.33 -0.10 1.53
C PHE A 56 -7.51 1.09 0.58
N ASP A 57 -8.69 1.71 0.63
CA ASP A 57 -8.84 3.09 0.19
C ASP A 57 -8.28 4.01 1.30
N PHE A 58 -7.03 4.44 1.13
CA PHE A 58 -6.36 5.30 2.12
C PHE A 58 -7.04 6.65 2.33
N ARG A 59 -7.89 7.11 1.40
CA ARG A 59 -8.73 8.29 1.62
C ARG A 59 -9.82 7.98 2.65
N GLU A 60 -10.44 6.81 2.56
CA GLU A 60 -11.45 6.38 3.54
C GLU A 60 -10.82 6.13 4.91
N VAL A 61 -9.65 5.50 4.95
CA VAL A 61 -8.85 5.35 6.19
C VAL A 61 -8.59 6.72 6.83
N GLY A 62 -8.16 7.71 6.03
CA GLY A 62 -7.94 9.08 6.51
C GLY A 62 -9.22 9.75 7.03
N LEU A 63 -10.37 9.54 6.38
CA LEU A 63 -11.66 10.05 6.84
C LEU A 63 -12.08 9.42 8.17
N LEU A 64 -11.89 8.11 8.34
CA LEU A 64 -12.17 7.42 9.61
C LEU A 64 -11.28 7.96 10.74
N ALA A 65 -9.97 8.07 10.48
CA ALA A 65 -9.02 8.63 11.44
C ALA A 65 -9.36 10.07 11.82
N GLY A 66 -9.78 10.90 10.86
CA GLY A 66 -10.21 12.27 11.09
C GLY A 66 -11.44 12.38 12.00
N ARG A 67 -12.41 11.46 11.89
CA ARG A 67 -13.58 11.42 12.79
C ARG A 67 -13.16 11.09 14.22
N VAL A 68 -12.29 10.10 14.40
CA VAL A 68 -11.74 9.76 15.72
C VAL A 68 -10.99 10.95 16.31
N ALA A 69 -10.20 11.67 15.50
CA ALA A 69 -9.52 12.87 15.96
C ALA A 69 -10.50 13.98 16.39
N GLY A 70 -11.63 14.15 15.69
CA GLY A 70 -12.70 15.07 16.09
C GLY A 70 -13.29 14.72 17.46
N ASP A 71 -13.68 13.46 17.67
CA ASP A 71 -14.20 12.99 18.96
C ASP A 71 -13.23 13.26 20.12
N LEU A 72 -11.93 13.05 19.89
CA LEU A 72 -10.87 13.32 20.87
C LEU A 72 -10.76 14.81 21.20
N LEU A 73 -10.84 15.68 20.19
CA LEU A 73 -10.83 17.13 20.39
C LEU A 73 -12.07 17.61 21.15
N ASP A 74 -13.20 16.93 21.01
CA ASP A 74 -14.44 17.17 21.76
C ASP A 74 -14.41 16.58 23.20
N GLY A 75 -13.32 15.93 23.60
CA GLY A 75 -13.07 15.48 24.97
C GLY A 75 -13.35 13.99 25.24
N ARG A 76 -13.55 13.17 24.20
CA ARG A 76 -13.67 11.71 24.36
C ARG A 76 -12.37 11.11 24.91
N ASP A 77 -12.47 10.21 25.89
CA ASP A 77 -11.32 9.50 26.45
C ASP A 77 -10.72 8.52 25.42
N PRO A 78 -9.43 8.69 25.01
CA PRO A 78 -8.77 7.79 24.06
C PRO A 78 -8.79 6.31 24.48
N ALA A 79 -8.74 6.02 25.79
CA ALA A 79 -8.72 4.64 26.29
C ALA A 79 -10.03 3.88 26.01
N THR A 80 -11.11 4.60 25.71
CA THR A 80 -12.43 4.03 25.40
C THR A 80 -12.67 3.81 23.91
N ILE A 81 -11.73 4.23 23.05
CA ILE A 81 -11.86 4.11 21.60
C ILE A 81 -11.34 2.74 21.17
N PRO A 82 -12.19 1.85 20.64
CA PRO A 82 -11.73 0.56 20.16
C PRO A 82 -10.85 0.73 18.92
N ILE A 83 -9.79 -0.08 18.81
CA ILE A 83 -9.06 -0.24 17.56
C ILE A 83 -9.94 -1.08 16.63
N GLY A 84 -10.60 -0.43 15.69
CA GLY A 84 -11.39 -1.10 14.66
C GLY A 84 -10.52 -1.68 13.55
N GLU A 85 -11.02 -2.71 12.89
CA GLU A 85 -10.54 -3.07 11.55
C GLU A 85 -10.96 -1.95 10.59
N THR A 86 -9.98 -1.34 9.93
CA THR A 86 -10.19 -0.57 8.68
C THR A 86 -10.37 -1.52 7.53
#